data_AF-A0ABD1AHP7-F1
#
_entry.id   AF-A0ABD1AHP7-F1
#
_cell.length_a   1.000
_cell.length_b   1.000
_cell.length_c   1.000
_cell.angle_alpha   90.00
_cell.angle_beta   90.00
_cell.angle_gamma   90.00
#
_symmetry.space_group_name_H-M   'P 1'
#
loop_
_entity.id
_entity.type
_entity.pdbx_description
1 polymer ?
#
loop_
_entity_poly.entity_id
_entity_poly.type
_entity_poly.pdbx_seq_one_letter_code
_entity_poly.pdbx_strand_id
1 'polypeptide(L)'
;MVNVHRAIKKYRLHKKIKITTTHSLAILSRRFPPSTAIFHKSIGDSVLKPLLRFLQRTNSPLMVNVYPYLAYKQSFPSIPLEFALFQPMNSPKRRRYIDPYSGVAYTNLFDIMLDSVDSAVKSLGLPKIPVVVSEIGWPSSGDPGESAANLENARVFNQRLIEHLRRRWNKVRVYIFALFDEDQKTGATVEKHWGLLFGNGSRKYDLNI
;
A
#
# COMPACT_ATOMS: atom_id res chain seq x y z
N MET A 1 -14.82 -15.89 -6.33
CA MET A 1 -15.08 -14.62 -7.07
C MET A 1 -16.10 -14.77 -8.20
N VAL A 2 -15.95 -15.75 -9.11
CA VAL A 2 -16.89 -15.94 -10.26
C VAL A 2 -18.35 -16.09 -9.82
N ASN A 3 -18.63 -16.93 -8.82
CA ASN A 3 -19.99 -17.16 -8.33
C ASN A 3 -20.62 -15.90 -7.73
N VAL A 4 -19.85 -15.14 -6.94
CA VAL A 4 -20.30 -13.86 -6.37
C VAL A 4 -20.60 -12.85 -7.48
N HIS A 5 -19.71 -12.72 -8.48
CA HIS A 5 -19.97 -11.84 -9.63
C HIS A 5 -21.22 -12.26 -10.42
N ARG A 6 -21.44 -13.57 -10.63
CA ARG A 6 -22.65 -14.09 -11.29
C ARG A 6 -23.91 -13.72 -10.50
N ALA A 7 -23.87 -13.88 -9.18
CA ALA A 7 -24.99 -13.53 -8.30
C ALA A 7 -25.33 -12.04 -8.37
N ILE A 8 -24.34 -11.13 -8.23
CA ILE A 8 -24.61 -9.69 -8.31
C ILE A 8 -24.96 -9.23 -9.73
N LYS A 9 -24.53 -9.95 -10.76
CA LYS A 9 -24.92 -9.68 -12.16
C LYS A 9 -26.39 -10.01 -12.39
N LYS A 10 -26.94 -11.07 -11.78
CA LYS A 10 -28.37 -11.42 -11.83
C LYS A 10 -29.27 -10.26 -11.38
N TYR A 11 -28.82 -9.51 -10.36
CA TYR A 11 -29.50 -8.32 -9.85
C TYR A 11 -29.03 -6.99 -10.48
N ARG A 12 -28.25 -7.03 -11.57
CA ARG A 12 -27.71 -5.85 -12.28
C ARG A 12 -26.82 -4.93 -11.42
N LEU A 13 -26.29 -5.43 -10.30
CA LEU A 13 -25.46 -4.65 -9.37
C LEU A 13 -23.98 -4.57 -9.77
N HIS A 14 -23.49 -5.45 -10.65
CA HIS A 14 -22.08 -5.54 -11.10
C HIS A 14 -21.46 -4.25 -11.70
N LYS A 15 -22.30 -3.27 -12.10
CA LYS A 15 -21.83 -1.95 -12.53
C LYS A 15 -21.46 -1.05 -11.35
N LYS A 16 -22.13 -1.21 -10.20
CA LYS A 16 -21.95 -0.42 -8.97
C LYS A 16 -21.05 -1.13 -7.95
N ILE A 17 -21.17 -2.46 -7.84
CA ILE A 17 -20.43 -3.30 -6.90
C ILE A 17 -19.41 -4.12 -7.69
N LYS A 18 -18.13 -3.86 -7.46
CA LYS A 18 -17.02 -4.59 -8.09
C LYS A 18 -16.56 -5.74 -7.20
N ILE A 19 -16.23 -6.87 -7.81
CA ILE A 19 -15.72 -8.04 -7.10
C ILE A 19 -14.21 -8.08 -7.25
N THR A 20 -13.52 -8.04 -6.13
CA THR A 20 -12.06 -8.10 -6.06
C THR A 20 -11.61 -8.91 -4.85
N THR A 21 -10.31 -8.96 -4.61
CA THR A 21 -9.66 -9.55 -3.44
C THR A 21 -8.50 -8.65 -3.03
N THR A 22 -8.14 -8.66 -1.76
CA THR A 22 -7.01 -7.92 -1.21
C THR A 22 -5.76 -8.80 -1.17
N HIS A 23 -4.58 -8.19 -1.33
CA HIS A 23 -3.31 -8.88 -1.23
C HIS A 23 -2.28 -8.07 -0.45
N SER A 24 -1.54 -8.73 0.43
CA SER A 24 -0.26 -8.20 0.91
C SER A 24 0.73 -8.09 -0.25
N LEU A 25 1.61 -7.08 -0.24
CA LEU A 25 2.74 -7.01 -1.18
C LEU A 25 3.77 -8.13 -1.01
N ALA A 26 3.58 -9.02 -0.02
CA ALA A 26 4.30 -10.29 0.07
C ALA A 26 4.14 -11.18 -1.16
N ILE A 27 3.12 -10.98 -2.00
CA ILE A 27 2.96 -11.70 -3.28
C ILE A 27 4.06 -11.38 -4.31
N LEU A 28 4.84 -10.32 -4.10
CA LEU A 28 5.98 -9.93 -4.92
C LEU A 28 7.27 -10.60 -4.40
N SER A 29 7.96 -11.33 -5.27
CA SER A 29 9.27 -11.93 -4.96
C SER A 29 10.42 -10.96 -5.18
N ARG A 30 10.26 -10.03 -6.12
CA ARG A 30 11.15 -8.89 -6.31
C ARG A 30 10.31 -7.63 -6.28
N ARG A 31 10.66 -6.69 -5.41
CA ARG A 31 9.93 -5.42 -5.19
C ARG A 31 10.74 -4.20 -5.63
N PHE A 32 12.06 -4.32 -5.69
CA PHE A 32 12.93 -3.19 -5.94
C PHE A 32 14.09 -3.62 -6.86
N PRO A 33 14.49 -2.79 -7.85
CA PRO A 33 13.84 -1.53 -8.24
C PRO A 33 12.44 -1.77 -8.85
N PRO A 34 11.50 -0.81 -8.73
CA PRO A 34 10.08 -1.01 -9.05
C PRO A 34 9.84 -1.47 -10.48
N SER A 35 10.63 -1.01 -11.46
CA SER A 35 10.56 -1.44 -12.86
C SER A 35 10.82 -2.93 -13.09
N THR A 36 11.51 -3.59 -12.15
CA THR A 36 11.86 -5.01 -12.25
C THR A 36 10.94 -5.88 -11.42
N ALA A 37 9.97 -5.31 -10.70
CA ALA A 37 9.16 -6.05 -9.78
C ALA A 37 8.39 -7.19 -10.46
N ILE A 38 8.33 -8.35 -9.79
CA ILE A 38 7.67 -9.56 -10.29
C ILE A 38 6.94 -10.28 -9.15
N PHE A 39 5.86 -10.97 -9.49
CA PHE A 39 5.19 -11.89 -8.57
C PHE A 39 6.03 -13.14 -8.32
N HIS A 40 5.82 -13.79 -7.18
CA HIS A 40 6.37 -15.12 -6.91
C HIS A 40 5.99 -16.11 -8.01
N LYS A 41 6.98 -16.82 -8.57
CA LYS A 41 6.76 -17.82 -9.63
C LYS A 41 5.78 -18.91 -9.23
N SER A 42 5.72 -19.28 -7.95
CA SER A 42 4.81 -20.31 -7.42
C SER A 42 3.32 -19.94 -7.54
N ILE A 43 2.99 -18.65 -7.63
CA ILE A 43 1.60 -18.16 -7.69
C ILE A 43 1.30 -17.26 -8.90
N GLY A 44 2.34 -16.76 -9.57
CA GLY A 44 2.23 -15.77 -10.65
C GLY A 44 1.33 -16.25 -11.80
N ASP A 45 1.69 -17.35 -12.46
CA ASP A 45 0.91 -17.87 -13.58
C ASP A 45 -0.30 -18.71 -13.15
N SER A 46 -0.19 -19.46 -12.05
CA SER A 46 -1.24 -20.41 -11.61
C SER A 46 -2.41 -19.74 -10.90
N VAL A 47 -2.17 -18.66 -10.16
CA VAL A 47 -3.18 -18.01 -9.30
C VAL A 47 -3.43 -16.56 -9.72
N LEU A 48 -2.38 -15.74 -9.77
CA LEU A 48 -2.50 -14.30 -9.98
C LEU A 48 -2.91 -13.95 -11.42
N LYS A 49 -2.35 -14.63 -12.42
CA LYS A 49 -2.70 -14.35 -13.82
C LYS A 49 -4.17 -14.64 -14.16
N PRO A 50 -4.78 -15.79 -13.78
CA PRO A 50 -6.22 -16.00 -13.92
C PRO A 50 -7.06 -14.99 -13.13
N LEU A 51 -6.63 -14.66 -11.91
CA LEU A 51 -7.28 -13.65 -11.07
C LEU A 51 -7.31 -12.28 -11.75
N LEU A 52 -6.16 -11.78 -12.21
CA LEU A 52 -6.03 -10.49 -12.87
C LEU A 52 -6.85 -10.43 -14.17
N ARG A 53 -6.88 -11.52 -14.95
CA ARG A 53 -7.76 -11.64 -16.13
C ARG A 53 -9.25 -11.56 -15.75
N PHE A 54 -9.64 -12.18 -14.63
CA PHE A 54 -11.01 -12.06 -14.12
C PHE A 54 -11.34 -10.60 -13.75
N LEU A 55 -10.43 -9.92 -13.06
CA LEU A 55 -10.61 -8.52 -12.68
C LEU A 55 -10.73 -7.61 -13.91
N GLN A 56 -9.86 -7.78 -14.92
CA GLN A 56 -9.92 -7.06 -16.19
C GLN A 56 -11.26 -7.25 -16.89
N ARG A 57 -11.71 -8.51 -17.07
CA ARG A 57 -12.98 -8.82 -17.74
C ARG A 57 -14.21 -8.28 -17.02
N THR A 58 -14.12 -8.04 -15.71
CA THR A 58 -15.23 -7.48 -14.90
C THR A 58 -15.08 -5.98 -14.63
N ASN A 59 -14.02 -5.35 -15.16
CA ASN A 59 -13.63 -3.98 -14.87
C ASN A 59 -13.59 -3.72 -13.35
N SER A 60 -12.93 -4.62 -12.62
CA SER A 60 -12.73 -4.57 -11.17
C SER A 60 -11.27 -4.23 -10.87
N PRO A 61 -10.97 -3.47 -9.80
CA PRO A 61 -9.59 -3.13 -9.44
C PRO A 61 -8.88 -4.31 -8.79
N LEU A 62 -7.55 -4.30 -8.79
CA LEU A 62 -6.74 -5.07 -7.85
C LEU A 62 -6.64 -4.29 -6.52
N MET A 63 -6.87 -4.95 -5.39
CA MET A 63 -6.65 -4.33 -4.07
C MET A 63 -5.36 -4.85 -3.43
N VAL A 64 -4.54 -3.93 -2.93
CA VAL A 64 -3.27 -4.25 -2.26
C VAL A 64 -3.10 -3.51 -0.94
N ASN A 65 -2.51 -4.18 0.04
CA ASN A 65 -2.16 -3.59 1.32
C ASN A 65 -0.72 -3.06 1.23
N VAL A 66 -0.55 -1.74 1.33
CA VAL A 66 0.71 -1.02 1.10
C VAL A 66 1.19 -0.46 2.43
N TYR A 67 2.24 -1.05 3.01
CA TYR A 67 2.77 -0.65 4.31
C TYR A 67 4.22 -0.14 4.24
N PRO A 68 4.45 1.16 3.96
CA PRO A 68 5.78 1.77 3.98
C PRO A 68 6.53 1.56 5.30
N TYR A 69 5.82 1.59 6.44
CA TYR A 69 6.40 1.30 7.76
C TYR A 69 7.08 -0.07 7.81
N LEU A 70 6.41 -1.13 7.34
CA LEU A 70 6.95 -2.49 7.36
C LEU A 70 8.17 -2.62 6.44
N ALA A 71 8.12 -2.00 5.26
CA ALA A 71 9.25 -1.98 4.33
C ALA A 71 10.46 -1.23 4.90
N TYR A 72 10.22 -0.07 5.53
CA TYR A 72 11.22 0.70 6.27
C TYR A 72 11.86 -0.14 7.38
N LYS A 73 11.05 -0.74 8.27
CA LYS A 73 11.52 -1.56 9.39
C LYS A 73 12.39 -2.73 8.91
N GLN A 74 11.94 -3.46 7.89
CA GLN A 74 12.66 -4.62 7.34
C GLN A 74 13.97 -4.27 6.64
N SER A 75 14.09 -3.03 6.14
CA SER A 75 15.22 -2.59 5.32
C SER A 75 16.06 -1.53 6.03
N PHE A 76 15.89 -1.35 7.34
CA PHE A 76 16.66 -0.37 8.10
C PHE A 76 18.15 -0.76 8.13
N PRO A 77 19.11 0.17 7.88
CA PRO A 77 18.93 1.62 7.65
C PRO A 77 18.91 2.04 6.16
N SER A 78 18.73 1.12 5.22
CA SER A 78 18.80 1.39 3.77
C SER A 78 17.69 2.31 3.25
N ILE A 79 16.49 2.24 3.82
CA ILE A 79 15.39 3.17 3.51
C ILE A 79 15.43 4.32 4.52
N PRO A 80 15.66 5.57 4.08
CA PRO A 80 15.59 6.74 4.95
C PRO A 80 14.17 6.91 5.50
N LEU A 81 14.05 7.26 6.79
CA LEU A 81 12.75 7.46 7.44
C LEU A 81 11.95 8.57 6.75
N GLU A 82 12.60 9.67 6.39
CA GLU A 82 11.98 10.81 5.72
C GLU A 82 11.32 10.38 4.40
N PHE A 83 11.99 9.50 3.64
CA PHE A 83 11.47 8.98 2.38
C PHE A 83 10.22 8.10 2.56
N ALA A 84 10.15 7.35 3.68
CA ALA A 84 8.98 6.56 4.04
C ALA A 84 7.82 7.43 4.58
N LEU A 85 8.15 8.59 5.19
CA LEU A 85 7.20 9.55 5.78
C LEU A 85 6.76 10.66 4.80
N PHE A 86 7.09 10.56 3.51
CA PHE A 86 6.84 11.62 2.50
C PHE A 86 7.49 12.97 2.85
N GLN A 87 8.54 12.96 3.67
CA GLN A 87 9.29 14.15 4.02
C GLN A 87 10.44 14.38 3.04
N PRO A 88 10.83 15.65 2.81
CA PRO A 88 12.01 15.97 2.03
C PRO A 88 13.25 15.33 2.64
N MET A 89 14.05 14.67 1.81
CA MET A 89 15.33 14.13 2.26
C MET A 89 16.36 15.26 2.42
N ASN A 90 16.98 15.34 3.59
CA ASN A 90 17.93 16.40 3.95
C ASN A 90 19.28 16.32 3.21
N SER A 91 19.54 15.24 2.44
CA SER A 91 20.76 15.09 1.66
C SER A 91 20.58 15.58 0.21
N PRO A 92 21.39 16.55 -0.28
CA PRO A 92 21.35 17.01 -1.67
C PRO A 92 21.53 15.87 -2.69
N LYS A 93 22.32 14.84 -2.32
CA LYS A 93 22.64 13.68 -3.18
C LYS A 93 21.51 12.63 -3.23
N ARG A 94 20.49 12.72 -2.40
CA ARG A 94 19.43 11.70 -2.30
C ARG A 94 18.01 12.28 -2.32
N ARG A 95 17.79 13.48 -2.86
CA ARG A 95 16.45 14.11 -2.91
C ARG A 95 15.35 13.26 -3.57
N ARG A 96 15.74 12.32 -4.41
CA ARG A 96 14.86 11.37 -5.09
C ARG A 96 15.62 10.08 -5.37
N TYR A 97 14.91 8.97 -5.43
CA TYR A 97 15.39 7.72 -5.97
C TYR A 97 15.12 7.69 -7.49
N ILE A 98 16.11 7.35 -8.31
CA ILE A 98 15.93 7.16 -9.75
C ILE A 98 16.02 5.67 -10.04
N ASP A 99 14.95 5.09 -10.56
CA ASP A 99 14.95 3.69 -10.99
C ASP A 99 15.92 3.52 -12.18
N PRO A 100 16.93 2.66 -12.08
CA PRO A 100 18.03 2.60 -13.05
C PRO A 100 17.63 2.02 -14.41
N TYR A 101 16.49 1.34 -14.50
CA TYR A 101 16.05 0.70 -15.74
C TYR A 101 14.95 1.50 -16.44
N SER A 102 14.07 2.16 -15.69
CA SER A 102 12.98 2.96 -16.24
C SER A 102 13.26 4.47 -16.28
N GLY A 103 14.25 4.95 -15.53
CA GLY A 103 14.55 6.37 -15.36
C GLY A 103 13.51 7.15 -14.52
N VAL A 104 12.47 6.48 -14.00
CA VAL A 104 11.44 7.13 -13.19
C VAL A 104 12.03 7.59 -11.86
N ALA A 105 11.76 8.85 -11.51
CA ALA A 105 12.19 9.44 -10.26
C ALA A 105 11.08 9.41 -9.21
N TYR A 106 11.41 8.91 -8.02
CA TYR A 106 10.52 8.76 -6.88
C TYR A 106 10.97 9.62 -5.70
N THR A 107 10.03 10.29 -5.06
CA THR A 107 10.28 11.14 -3.87
C THR A 107 9.72 10.53 -2.59
N ASN A 108 9.03 9.40 -2.67
CA ASN A 108 8.44 8.71 -1.53
C ASN A 108 8.35 7.20 -1.79
N LEU A 109 8.30 6.41 -0.71
CA LEU A 109 8.24 4.95 -0.78
C LEU A 109 6.90 4.42 -1.29
N PHE A 110 5.80 5.12 -1.04
CA PHE A 110 4.46 4.72 -1.48
C PHE A 110 4.37 4.59 -3.01
N ASP A 111 4.92 5.56 -3.75
CA ASP A 111 4.92 5.54 -5.21
C ASP A 111 5.79 4.39 -5.76
N ILE A 112 6.93 4.10 -5.13
CA ILE A 112 7.74 2.92 -5.47
C ILE A 112 6.91 1.64 -5.30
N MET A 113 6.21 1.50 -4.17
CA MET A 113 5.43 0.30 -3.87
C MET A 113 4.27 0.12 -4.84
N LEU A 114 3.59 1.20 -5.26
CA LEU A 114 2.54 1.16 -6.28
C LEU A 114 3.08 0.76 -7.65
N ASP A 115 4.15 1.39 -8.12
CA ASP A 115 4.72 1.09 -9.43
C ASP A 115 5.32 -0.32 -9.49
N SER A 116 5.76 -0.86 -8.36
CA SER A 116 6.17 -2.27 -8.24
C SER A 116 5.03 -3.23 -8.54
N VAL A 117 3.81 -2.92 -8.09
CA VAL A 117 2.61 -3.72 -8.41
C VAL A 117 2.31 -3.64 -9.91
N ASP A 118 2.35 -2.43 -10.49
CA ASP A 118 2.12 -2.23 -11.93
C ASP A 118 3.14 -3.01 -12.78
N SER A 119 4.42 -2.98 -12.41
CA SER A 119 5.48 -3.73 -13.11
C SER A 119 5.30 -5.24 -13.00
N ALA A 120 4.89 -5.74 -11.83
CA ALA A 120 4.62 -7.17 -11.65
C ALA A 120 3.41 -7.66 -12.46
N VAL A 121 2.37 -6.82 -12.62
CA VAL A 121 1.27 -7.13 -13.54
C VAL A 121 1.77 -7.19 -14.98
N LYS A 122 2.58 -6.22 -15.41
CA LYS A 122 3.19 -6.20 -16.75
C LYS A 122 4.08 -7.43 -17.00
N SER A 123 4.82 -7.91 -16.00
CA SER A 123 5.69 -9.08 -16.15
C SER A 123 4.93 -10.38 -16.42
N LEU A 124 3.63 -10.45 -16.12
CA LEU A 124 2.77 -11.58 -16.49
C LEU A 124 2.22 -11.48 -17.93
N GLY A 125 2.60 -10.44 -18.68
CA GLY A 125 2.10 -10.13 -20.02
C GLY A 125 0.69 -9.56 -20.00
N LEU A 126 0.28 -8.91 -18.91
CA LEU A 126 -1.05 -8.32 -18.75
C LEU A 126 -0.99 -6.79 -18.85
N PRO A 127 -2.03 -6.15 -19.41
CA PRO A 127 -2.11 -4.70 -19.41
C PRO A 127 -2.32 -4.16 -17.98
N LYS A 128 -2.04 -2.87 -17.81
CA LYS A 128 -2.25 -2.17 -16.54
C LYS A 128 -3.69 -2.37 -16.04
N ILE A 129 -3.82 -2.64 -14.75
CA ILE A 129 -5.10 -2.81 -14.06
C ILE A 129 -5.27 -1.67 -13.04
N PRO A 130 -6.48 -1.14 -12.83
CA PRO A 130 -6.71 -0.19 -11.75
C PRO A 130 -6.33 -0.78 -10.39
N VAL A 131 -5.56 -0.03 -9.61
CA VAL A 131 -5.16 -0.43 -8.26
C VAL A 131 -5.90 0.41 -7.23
N VAL A 132 -6.34 -0.24 -6.16
CA VAL A 132 -6.85 0.40 -4.95
C VAL A 132 -5.98 -0.05 -3.78
N VAL A 133 -5.56 0.88 -2.94
CA VAL A 133 -4.81 0.55 -1.72
C VAL A 133 -5.83 0.25 -0.63
N SER A 134 -6.00 -1.02 -0.29
CA SER A 134 -6.98 -1.49 0.70
C SER A 134 -6.58 -1.18 2.13
N GLU A 135 -5.28 -1.10 2.40
CA GLU A 135 -4.75 -0.78 3.72
C GLU A 135 -3.41 -0.03 3.55
N ILE A 136 -3.23 1.02 4.34
CA ILE A 136 -1.98 1.75 4.50
C ILE A 136 -2.05 2.55 5.80
N GLY A 137 -0.94 2.67 6.51
CA GLY A 137 -0.89 3.44 7.74
C GLY A 137 0.51 3.51 8.30
N TRP A 138 0.60 3.95 9.55
CA TRP A 138 1.83 3.95 10.32
C TRP A 138 1.49 3.80 11.81
N PRO A 139 2.13 2.90 12.57
CA PRO A 139 1.78 2.64 13.95
C PRO A 139 2.27 3.78 14.87
N SER A 140 1.49 4.11 15.89
CA SER A 140 1.80 5.19 16.83
C SER A 140 2.57 4.74 18.06
N SER A 141 2.82 3.45 18.22
CA SER A 141 3.53 2.84 19.34
C SER A 141 4.00 1.45 18.95
N GLY A 142 5.04 0.95 19.61
CA GLY A 142 5.65 -0.35 19.36
C GLY A 142 6.54 -0.81 20.51
N ASP A 143 7.26 -1.91 20.30
CA ASP A 143 8.20 -2.47 21.26
C ASP A 143 9.45 -1.57 21.44
N PRO A 144 10.21 -1.73 22.54
CA PRO A 144 11.52 -1.09 22.67
C PRO A 144 12.42 -1.35 21.45
N GLY A 145 12.94 -0.27 20.85
CA GLY A 145 13.73 -0.33 19.62
C GLY A 145 12.94 0.01 18.35
N GLU A 146 11.60 0.02 18.39
CA GLU A 146 10.75 0.46 17.28
C GLU A 146 10.53 1.98 17.31
N SER A 147 11.62 2.76 17.41
CA SER A 147 11.56 4.23 17.59
C SER A 147 10.78 4.96 16.49
N ALA A 148 10.67 4.38 15.30
CA ALA A 148 9.87 4.93 14.21
C ALA A 148 8.35 4.77 14.41
N ALA A 149 7.89 3.82 15.24
CA ALA A 149 6.51 3.63 15.63
C ALA A 149 6.16 4.54 16.81
N ASN A 150 5.82 5.79 16.51
CA ASN A 150 5.46 6.79 17.52
C ASN A 150 4.35 7.71 17.01
N LEU A 151 3.71 8.42 17.94
CA LEU A 151 2.54 9.26 17.66
C LEU A 151 2.81 10.33 16.60
N GLU A 152 3.97 10.97 16.64
CA GLU A 152 4.31 12.05 15.71
C GLU A 152 4.53 11.52 14.29
N ASN A 153 5.27 10.41 14.13
CA ASN A 153 5.46 9.78 12.83
C ASN A 153 4.15 9.26 12.24
N ALA A 154 3.26 8.70 13.08
CA ALA A 154 1.94 8.25 12.63
C ALA A 154 1.08 9.41 12.12
N ARG A 155 1.07 10.54 12.83
CA ARG A 155 0.40 11.77 12.40
C ARG A 155 0.99 12.30 11.10
N VAL A 156 2.32 12.44 11.02
CA VAL A 156 3.03 12.94 9.84
C VAL A 156 2.73 12.07 8.63
N PHE A 157 2.88 10.76 8.75
CA PHE A 157 2.64 9.84 7.65
C PHE A 157 1.23 9.96 7.09
N ASN A 158 0.21 9.88 7.95
CA ASN A 158 -1.18 9.92 7.50
C ASN A 158 -1.56 11.29 6.93
N GLN A 159 -1.10 12.39 7.53
CA GLN A 159 -1.33 13.74 7.00
C GLN A 159 -0.66 13.93 5.63
N ARG A 160 0.59 13.50 5.49
CA ARG A 160 1.33 13.62 4.22
C ARG A 160 0.79 12.70 3.13
N LEU A 161 0.28 11.52 3.49
CA LEU A 161 -0.45 10.65 2.56
C LEU A 161 -1.67 11.37 1.98
N ILE A 162 -2.50 12.01 2.82
CA ILE A 162 -3.67 12.77 2.37
C ILE A 162 -3.25 13.90 1.42
N GLU A 163 -2.23 14.66 1.81
CA GLU A 163 -1.65 15.75 1.02
C GLU A 163 -1.08 15.29 -0.32
N HIS A 164 -0.41 14.13 -0.35
CA HIS A 164 0.12 13.52 -1.56
C HIS A 164 -1.01 13.14 -2.51
N LEU A 165 -2.05 12.46 -2.01
CA LEU A 165 -3.21 12.03 -2.81
C LEU A 165 -4.00 13.22 -3.39
N ARG A 166 -4.10 14.34 -2.66
CA ARG A 166 -4.71 15.59 -3.16
C ARG A 166 -3.95 16.17 -4.35
N ARG A 167 -2.62 16.14 -4.33
CA ARG A 167 -1.76 16.69 -5.41
C ARG A 167 -1.48 15.71 -6.54
N ARG A 168 -1.59 14.40 -6.28
CA ARG A 168 -1.32 13.36 -7.28
C ARG A 168 -2.26 13.50 -8.48
N TRP A 169 -1.68 13.52 -9.68
CA TRP A 169 -2.42 13.56 -10.95
C TRP A 169 -3.24 12.28 -11.17
N ASN A 170 -2.60 11.12 -11.07
CA ASN A 170 -3.27 9.84 -11.19
C ASN A 170 -3.92 9.45 -9.85
N LYS A 171 -5.21 9.77 -9.69
CA LYS A 171 -5.96 9.50 -8.45
C LYS A 171 -6.02 7.99 -8.17
N VAL A 172 -5.48 7.60 -7.02
CA VAL A 172 -5.56 6.24 -6.48
C VAL A 172 -6.48 6.29 -5.26
N ARG A 173 -7.43 5.36 -5.17
CA ARG A 173 -8.25 5.21 -3.97
C ARG A 173 -7.43 4.48 -2.90
N VAL A 174 -7.46 5.03 -1.70
CA VAL A 174 -6.68 4.57 -0.57
C VAL A 174 -7.56 4.50 0.68
N TYR A 175 -7.37 3.47 1.49
CA TYR A 175 -8.03 3.29 2.77
C TYR A 175 -6.97 3.25 3.88
N ILE A 176 -7.07 4.18 4.82
CA ILE A 176 -6.14 4.24 5.96
C ILE A 176 -6.49 3.11 6.93
N PHE A 177 -5.50 2.30 7.25
CA PHE A 177 -5.55 1.29 8.31
C PHE A 177 -4.98 1.92 9.59
N ALA A 178 -5.75 2.07 10.67
CA ALA A 178 -7.18 1.77 10.83
C ALA A 178 -7.91 2.89 11.57
N LEU A 179 -9.22 2.73 11.77
CA LEU A 179 -9.99 3.75 12.50
C LEU A 179 -9.62 3.78 13.98
N PHE A 180 -9.53 2.61 14.63
CA PHE A 180 -9.24 2.47 16.07
C PHE A 180 -7.98 1.64 16.30
N ASP A 181 -7.35 1.86 17.46
CA ASP A 181 -6.42 0.88 18.03
C ASP A 181 -7.19 -0.40 18.38
N GLU A 182 -6.63 -1.55 18.00
CA GLU A 182 -7.26 -2.86 18.14
C GLU A 182 -6.47 -3.70 19.16
N ASP A 183 -6.85 -3.60 20.43
CA ASP A 183 -6.12 -4.15 21.59
C ASP A 183 -6.05 -5.69 21.62
N GLN A 184 -7.01 -6.36 20.98
CA GLN A 184 -7.05 -7.82 20.84
C GLN A 184 -6.17 -8.37 19.72
N LYS A 185 -5.50 -7.52 18.93
CA LYS A 185 -4.56 -8.01 17.90
C LYS A 185 -3.38 -8.74 18.54
N THR A 186 -3.11 -9.93 18.01
CA THR A 186 -1.98 -10.77 18.39
C THR A 186 -0.74 -10.46 17.56
N GLY A 187 0.45 -10.79 18.05
CA GLY A 187 1.71 -10.62 17.32
C GLY A 187 2.54 -9.48 17.90
N ALA A 188 3.24 -8.75 17.03
CA ALA A 188 4.10 -7.63 17.44
C ALA A 188 3.27 -6.51 18.08
N THR A 189 3.83 -5.79 19.05
CA THR A 189 3.10 -4.75 19.80
C THR A 189 2.53 -3.67 18.89
N VAL A 190 3.23 -3.30 17.81
CA VAL A 190 2.75 -2.34 16.80
C VAL A 190 1.38 -2.68 16.22
N GLU A 191 1.01 -3.96 16.15
CA GLU A 191 -0.27 -4.39 15.61
C GLU A 191 -1.46 -3.78 16.36
N LYS A 192 -1.29 -3.43 17.63
CA LYS A 192 -2.34 -2.83 18.46
C LYS A 192 -2.49 -1.31 18.27
N HIS A 193 -1.61 -0.66 17.50
CA HIS A 193 -1.43 0.79 17.55
C HIS A 193 -1.52 1.53 16.19
N TRP A 194 -2.28 0.99 15.23
CA TRP A 194 -2.46 1.58 13.90
C TRP A 194 -3.65 2.57 13.80
N GLY A 195 -4.43 2.72 14.85
CA GLY A 195 -5.64 3.54 14.86
C GLY A 195 -5.36 5.03 14.66
N LEU A 196 -6.28 5.71 13.98
CA LEU A 196 -6.44 7.16 14.03
C LEU A 196 -7.03 7.62 15.37
N LEU A 197 -7.80 6.74 16.02
CA LEU A 197 -8.43 6.92 17.32
C LEU A 197 -7.90 5.90 18.32
N PHE A 198 -7.91 6.26 19.60
CA PHE A 198 -7.75 5.30 20.69
C PHE A 198 -8.97 4.37 20.77
N GLY A 199 -8.86 3.26 21.49
CA GLY A 199 -9.97 2.30 21.66
C GLY A 199 -11.23 2.89 22.33
N ASN A 200 -11.09 3.99 23.08
CA ASN A 200 -12.21 4.74 23.65
C ASN A 200 -12.83 5.77 22.69
N GLY A 201 -12.34 5.86 21.44
CA GLY A 201 -12.81 6.77 20.40
C GLY A 201 -12.26 8.19 20.44
N SER A 202 -11.41 8.55 21.41
CA SER A 202 -10.73 9.85 21.37
C SER A 202 -9.67 9.87 20.26
N ARG A 203 -9.40 11.07 19.71
CA ARG A 203 -8.43 11.24 18.64
C ARG A 203 -7.01 11.06 19.15
N LYS A 204 -6.18 10.33 18.40
CA LYS A 204 -4.73 10.24 18.66
C LYS A 204 -3.98 11.46 18.16
N TYR A 205 -4.44 12.02 17.05
CA TYR A 205 -3.91 13.23 16.44
C TYR A 205 -4.92 13.79 15.43
N ASP A 206 -4.80 15.08 15.12
CA ASP A 206 -5.66 15.72 14.12
C ASP A 206 -5.11 15.55 12.70
N LEU A 207 -6.03 15.32 11.76
CA LEU A 207 -5.78 15.23 10.33
C LEU A 207 -6.71 16.19 9.59
N ASN A 208 -6.17 16.81 8.53
CA ASN A 208 -6.95 17.61 7.59
C ASN A 208 -7.37 16.71 6.42
N ILE A 209 -8.52 16.03 6.58
CA ILE A 209 -9.15 15.10 5.61
C ILE A 209 -9.90 15.84 4.50
#